data_AF-A0A354ECY8-F1
#
_entry.id   AF-A0A354ECY8-F1
#
_cell.length_a   1.000
_cell.length_b   1.000
_cell.length_c   1.000
_cell.angle_alpha   90.00
_cell.angle_beta   90.00
_cell.angle_gamma   90.00
#
_symmetry.space_group_name_H-M   'P 1'
#
loop_
_entity.id
_entity.type
_entity.pdbx_description
1 polymer ?
#
loop_
_entity_poly.entity_id
_entity_poly.type
_entity_poly.pdbx_seq_one_letter_code
_entity_poly.pdbx_strand_id
1 'polypeptide(L)'
;MAESGNGVSKQTLYICITASLLAGFLLGIFYSDRTPQTVRQTVQQSMEPSKQEQLLQAIASLELAVKENPNSVEAWTRLGNAYYDTDQEKKAIEAYSRSLAIVPGNPSVLTDLGVMYRHSGQPDKAVETFNQALVVSPGFEQALYNKGIVMYYDLGKIGEALKAWKELLLINPDARGPDGTPVSDMVDKSAAFQEKK
;
A
#
# COMPACT_ATOMS: atom_id res chain seq x y z
N MET A 1 -3.14 -59.32 38.26
CA MET A 1 -3.13 -57.85 38.07
C MET A 1 -1.75 -57.34 38.47
N ALA A 2 -0.97 -56.84 37.51
CA ALA A 2 0.22 -56.03 37.75
C ALA A 2 0.48 -55.21 36.47
N GLU A 3 0.52 -53.89 36.64
CA GLU A 3 0.59 -52.86 35.60
C GLU A 3 1.97 -52.85 34.93
N SER A 4 2.03 -52.95 33.59
CA SER A 4 3.25 -52.69 32.84
C SER A 4 3.37 -51.19 32.58
N GLY A 5 4.31 -50.56 33.28
CA GLY A 5 4.64 -49.14 33.13
C GLY A 5 5.18 -48.82 31.74
N ASN A 6 4.34 -48.19 30.91
CA ASN A 6 4.73 -47.70 29.59
C ASN A 6 5.38 -46.31 29.73
N GLY A 7 6.63 -46.28 30.20
CA GLY A 7 7.42 -45.06 30.35
C GLY A 7 8.18 -44.72 29.06
N VAL A 8 7.79 -43.66 28.36
CA VAL A 8 8.53 -43.15 27.20
C VAL A 8 9.94 -42.74 27.64
N SER A 9 10.98 -43.21 26.92
CA SER A 9 12.38 -42.91 27.26
C SER A 9 12.69 -41.42 27.09
N LYS A 10 13.58 -40.87 27.92
CA LYS A 10 14.01 -39.45 27.85
C LYS A 10 14.57 -39.10 26.46
N GLN A 11 15.23 -40.04 25.79
CA GLN A 11 15.76 -39.86 24.44
C GLN A 11 14.64 -39.70 23.41
N THR A 12 13.59 -40.53 23.50
CA THR A 12 12.40 -40.42 22.64
C THR A 12 11.71 -39.07 22.84
N LEU A 13 11.60 -38.60 24.09
CA LEU A 13 11.03 -37.30 24.40
C LEU A 13 11.83 -36.14 23.78
N TYR A 14 13.16 -36.17 23.86
CA TYR A 14 14.00 -35.14 23.25
C TYR A 14 13.91 -35.13 21.73
N ILE A 15 13.86 -36.30 21.08
CA ILE A 15 13.70 -36.41 19.61
C ILE A 15 12.36 -35.82 19.17
N CYS A 16 11.28 -36.06 19.91
CA CYS A 16 9.98 -35.48 19.59
C CYS A 16 9.99 -33.95 19.74
N ILE A 17 10.60 -33.41 20.80
CA ILE A 17 10.68 -31.96 21.02
C ILE A 17 11.49 -31.28 19.91
N THR A 18 12.65 -31.82 19.54
CA THR A 18 13.48 -31.23 18.48
C THR A 18 12.82 -31.34 17.12
N ALA A 19 12.14 -32.45 16.81
CA ALA A 19 11.36 -32.60 15.59
C ALA A 19 10.20 -31.58 15.50
N SER A 20 9.48 -31.36 16.60
CA SER A 20 8.39 -30.36 16.65
C SER A 20 8.91 -28.93 16.52
N LEU A 21 10.06 -28.60 17.13
CA LEU A 21 10.67 -27.27 16.99
C LEU A 21 11.15 -26.99 15.57
N LEU A 22 11.77 -27.98 14.90
CA LEU A 22 12.21 -27.83 13.51
C LEU A 22 11.02 -27.71 12.55
N ALA A 23 9.98 -28.52 12.74
CA ALA A 23 8.76 -28.40 11.94
C ALA A 23 8.05 -27.05 12.17
N GLY A 24 7.97 -26.58 13.41
CA GLY A 24 7.42 -25.26 13.74
C GLY A 24 8.24 -24.10 13.19
N PHE A 25 9.57 -24.20 13.19
CA PHE A 25 10.47 -23.22 12.61
C PHE A 25 10.36 -23.17 11.07
N LEU A 26 10.28 -24.32 10.40
CA LEU A 26 10.10 -24.42 8.96
C LEU A 26 8.70 -23.94 8.51
N LEU A 27 7.65 -24.30 9.25
CA LEU A 27 6.30 -23.78 9.02
C LEU A 27 6.21 -22.28 9.32
N GLY A 28 6.93 -21.80 10.33
CA GLY A 28 7.05 -20.38 10.68
C GLY A 28 7.75 -19.58 9.60
N ILE A 29 8.85 -20.08 9.04
CA ILE A 29 9.53 -19.47 7.88
C ILE A 29 8.60 -19.49 6.66
N PHE A 30 7.91 -20.60 6.37
CA PHE A 30 6.97 -20.68 5.25
C PHE A 30 5.77 -19.71 5.39
N TYR A 31 5.25 -19.54 6.61
CA TYR A 31 4.23 -18.52 6.88
C TYR A 31 4.78 -17.10 6.84
N SER A 32 6.04 -16.89 7.25
CA SER A 32 6.70 -15.59 7.27
C SER A 32 7.24 -15.15 5.89
N ASP A 33 7.50 -16.09 4.97
CA ASP A 33 8.04 -15.84 3.62
C ASP A 33 6.98 -15.44 2.59
N ARG A 34 5.69 -15.45 2.97
CA ARG A 34 4.66 -14.74 2.21
C ARG A 34 4.75 -13.24 2.48
N THR A 35 5.86 -12.66 2.05
CA THR A 35 6.04 -11.22 2.03
C THR A 35 5.17 -10.62 0.92
N PRO A 36 4.74 -9.34 1.06
CA PRO A 36 4.08 -8.60 -0.02
C PRO A 36 4.88 -8.64 -1.33
N GLN A 37 6.21 -8.76 -1.25
CA GLN A 37 7.08 -8.85 -2.42
C GLN A 37 6.91 -10.16 -3.19
N THR A 38 6.80 -11.30 -2.51
CA THR A 38 6.56 -12.59 -3.17
C THR A 38 5.22 -12.60 -3.90
N VAL A 39 4.17 -12.02 -3.30
CA VAL A 39 2.84 -11.89 -3.93
C VAL A 39 2.91 -10.95 -5.15
N ARG A 40 3.55 -9.79 -5.02
CA ARG A 40 3.78 -8.86 -6.14
C ARG A 40 4.55 -9.53 -7.28
N GLN A 41 5.62 -10.27 -6.96
CA GLN A 41 6.39 -11.04 -7.94
C GLN A 41 5.53 -12.09 -8.65
N THR A 42 4.69 -12.84 -7.92
CA THR A 42 3.79 -13.82 -8.54
C THR A 42 2.72 -13.18 -9.42
N VAL A 43 2.20 -12.01 -9.03
CA VAL A 43 1.25 -11.25 -9.87
C VAL A 43 1.93 -10.75 -11.14
N GLN A 44 3.15 -10.23 -11.01
CA GLN A 44 3.97 -9.77 -12.14
C GLN A 44 4.35 -10.92 -13.09
N GLN A 45 4.59 -12.12 -12.55
CA GLN A 45 4.81 -13.36 -13.33
C GLN A 45 3.52 -13.93 -13.93
N SER A 46 2.35 -13.61 -13.37
CA SER A 46 1.04 -14.03 -13.89
C SER A 46 0.48 -13.12 -14.98
N MET A 47 1.12 -11.96 -15.24
CA MET A 47 0.76 -11.10 -16.36
C MET A 47 1.22 -11.72 -17.68
N GLU A 48 0.35 -11.66 -18.70
CA GLU A 48 0.67 -12.08 -20.06
C GLU A 48 2.00 -11.45 -20.53
N PRO A 49 2.97 -12.24 -21.05
CA PRO A 49 4.29 -11.74 -21.43
C PRO A 49 4.25 -10.53 -22.37
N SER A 50 3.27 -10.49 -23.28
CA SER A 50 3.07 -9.39 -24.23
C SER A 50 2.68 -8.08 -23.55
N LYS A 51 1.88 -8.13 -22.48
CA LYS A 51 1.48 -6.94 -21.72
C LYS A 51 2.66 -6.40 -20.91
N GLN A 52 3.46 -7.29 -20.32
CA GLN A 52 4.67 -6.90 -19.60
C GLN A 52 5.69 -6.22 -20.52
N GLU A 53 5.89 -6.77 -21.72
CA GLU A 53 6.78 -6.19 -22.74
C GLU A 53 6.30 -4.80 -23.19
N GLN A 54 5.00 -4.64 -23.44
CA GLN A 54 4.40 -3.35 -23.80
C GLN A 54 4.59 -2.28 -22.71
N LEU A 55 4.43 -2.65 -21.43
CA LEU A 55 4.65 -1.75 -20.30
C LEU A 55 6.11 -1.30 -20.21
N LEU A 56 7.06 -2.22 -20.38
CA LEU A 56 8.49 -1.88 -20.37
C LEU A 56 8.88 -0.98 -21.54
N GLN A 57 8.34 -1.24 -22.74
CA GLN A 57 8.57 -0.37 -23.90
C GLN A 57 7.96 1.02 -23.72
N ALA A 58 6.77 1.11 -23.10
CA ALA A 58 6.15 2.39 -22.77
C ALA A 58 7.01 3.19 -21.78
N ILE A 59 7.53 2.55 -20.74
CA ILE A 59 8.46 3.18 -19.78
C ILE A 59 9.70 3.70 -20.50
N ALA A 60 10.37 2.88 -21.32
CA ALA A 60 11.57 3.29 -22.04
C ALA A 60 11.31 4.50 -22.97
N SER A 61 10.15 4.53 -23.62
CA SER A 61 9.73 5.65 -24.47
C SER A 61 9.49 6.93 -23.65
N LEU A 62 8.88 6.81 -22.47
CA LEU A 62 8.66 7.93 -21.55
C LEU A 62 9.96 8.43 -20.93
N GLU A 63 10.89 7.54 -20.58
CA GLU A 63 12.24 7.88 -20.10
C GLU A 63 13.02 8.68 -21.16
N LEU A 64 12.90 8.29 -22.44
CA LEU A 64 13.47 9.07 -23.55
C LEU A 64 12.78 10.44 -23.67
N ALA A 65 11.45 10.50 -23.59
CA ALA A 65 10.69 11.74 -23.71
C ALA A 65 11.06 12.77 -22.63
N VAL A 66 11.23 12.35 -21.38
CA VAL A 66 11.68 13.26 -20.30
C VAL A 66 13.15 13.65 -20.43
N LYS A 67 13.97 12.84 -21.10
CA LYS A 67 15.36 13.19 -21.41
C LYS A 67 15.45 14.23 -22.53
N GLU A 68 14.63 14.10 -23.56
CA GLU A 68 14.56 15.04 -24.68
C GLU A 68 13.89 16.37 -24.29
N ASN A 69 12.86 16.31 -23.44
CA ASN A 69 12.20 17.48 -22.90
C ASN A 69 12.02 17.38 -21.37
N PRO A 70 13.05 17.78 -20.59
CA PRO A 70 13.03 17.72 -19.12
C PRO A 70 11.96 18.59 -18.45
N ASN A 71 11.35 19.53 -19.18
CA ASN A 71 10.31 20.43 -18.66
C ASN A 71 8.89 19.96 -19.02
N SER A 72 8.73 18.76 -19.60
CA SER A 72 7.41 18.22 -19.92
C SER A 72 6.71 17.63 -18.69
N VAL A 73 5.79 18.40 -18.10
CA VAL A 73 4.93 17.97 -16.98
C VAL A 73 4.16 16.70 -17.31
N GLU A 74 3.60 16.62 -18.52
CA GLU A 74 2.83 15.46 -18.96
C GLU A 74 3.71 14.21 -19.04
N ALA A 75 4.92 14.31 -19.62
CA ALA A 75 5.82 13.17 -19.73
C ALA A 75 6.26 12.67 -18.35
N TRP A 76 6.61 13.57 -17.43
CA TRP A 76 6.94 13.20 -16.05
C TRP A 76 5.77 12.55 -15.31
N THR A 77 4.56 13.07 -15.48
CA THR A 77 3.35 12.50 -14.87
C THR A 77 3.08 11.10 -15.40
N ARG A 78 3.11 10.92 -16.72
CA ARG A 78 2.90 9.61 -17.37
C ARG A 78 3.98 8.61 -17.00
N LEU A 79 5.24 9.06 -16.87
CA LEU A 79 6.34 8.22 -16.40
C LEU A 79 6.12 7.80 -14.94
N GLY A 80 5.67 8.70 -14.08
CA GLY A 80 5.27 8.39 -12.71
C GLY A 80 4.17 7.33 -12.64
N ASN A 81 3.11 7.49 -13.45
CA ASN A 81 2.02 6.50 -13.55
C ASN A 81 2.54 5.14 -14.02
N ALA A 82 3.40 5.10 -15.03
CA ALA A 82 3.97 3.85 -15.53
C ALA A 82 4.85 3.15 -14.48
N TYR A 83 5.60 3.91 -13.68
CA TYR A 83 6.35 3.36 -12.55
C TYR A 83 5.45 2.92 -11.40
N TYR A 84 4.34 3.62 -11.14
CA TYR A 84 3.31 3.21 -10.19
C TYR A 84 2.73 1.85 -10.59
N ASP A 85 2.29 1.71 -11.84
CA ASP A 85 1.65 0.49 -12.37
C ASP A 85 2.61 -0.71 -12.43
N THR A 86 3.92 -0.47 -12.37
CA THR A 86 4.96 -1.51 -12.37
C THR A 86 5.66 -1.68 -11.02
N ASP A 87 5.05 -1.17 -9.94
CA ASP A 87 5.55 -1.26 -8.56
C ASP A 87 6.97 -0.68 -8.36
N GLN A 88 7.41 0.24 -9.22
CA GLN A 88 8.70 0.93 -9.13
C GLN A 88 8.58 2.19 -8.27
N GLU A 89 8.18 2.01 -7.00
CA GLU A 89 7.79 3.08 -6.06
C GLU A 89 8.78 4.25 -6.01
N LYS A 90 10.09 3.98 -5.88
CA LYS A 90 11.13 5.03 -5.80
C LYS A 90 11.20 5.88 -7.07
N LYS A 91 11.07 5.25 -8.24
CA LYS A 91 11.10 5.96 -9.52
C LYS A 91 9.80 6.74 -9.76
N ALA A 92 8.66 6.21 -9.31
CA ALA A 92 7.38 6.92 -9.33
C ALA A 92 7.46 8.20 -8.48
N ILE A 93 8.00 8.12 -7.26
CA ILE A 93 8.24 9.29 -6.39
C ILE A 93 9.09 10.33 -7.11
N GLU A 94 10.20 9.93 -7.74
CA GLU A 94 11.07 10.86 -8.48
C GLU A 94 10.32 11.54 -9.63
N ALA A 95 9.64 10.76 -10.48
CA ALA A 95 8.93 11.27 -11.64
C ALA A 95 7.78 12.22 -11.26
N TYR A 96 6.98 11.88 -10.26
CA TYR A 96 5.93 12.78 -9.74
C TYR A 96 6.51 14.03 -9.10
N SER A 97 7.61 13.90 -8.35
CA SER A 97 8.29 15.07 -7.76
C SER A 97 8.84 16.01 -8.84
N ARG A 98 9.35 15.48 -9.96
CA ARG A 98 9.77 16.28 -11.11
C ARG A 98 8.60 16.99 -11.78
N SER A 99 7.48 16.28 -11.99
CA SER A 99 6.25 16.88 -12.52
C SER A 99 5.79 18.07 -11.66
N LEU A 100 5.71 17.87 -10.35
CA LEU A 100 5.27 18.88 -9.37
C LEU A 100 6.29 20.02 -9.17
N ALA A 101 7.58 19.78 -9.44
CA ALA A 101 8.59 20.84 -9.42
C ALA A 101 8.44 21.80 -10.60
N ILE A 102 7.89 21.34 -11.73
CA ILE A 102 7.66 22.18 -12.92
C ILE A 102 6.32 22.91 -12.79
N VAL A 103 5.24 22.18 -12.50
CA VAL A 103 3.92 22.76 -12.22
C VAL A 103 3.47 22.28 -10.83
N PRO A 104 3.62 23.12 -9.79
CA PRO A 104 3.15 22.78 -8.47
C PRO A 104 1.62 22.76 -8.43
N GLY A 105 1.07 21.93 -7.56
CA GLY A 105 -0.36 21.98 -7.23
C GLY A 105 -1.28 21.26 -8.22
N ASN A 106 -0.85 20.13 -8.79
CA ASN A 106 -1.80 19.19 -9.37
C ASN A 106 -2.29 18.22 -8.27
N PRO A 107 -3.58 18.26 -7.86
CA PRO A 107 -4.07 17.47 -6.73
C PRO A 107 -4.05 15.96 -7.00
N SER A 108 -4.24 15.53 -8.26
CA SER A 108 -4.13 14.13 -8.64
C SER A 108 -2.70 13.64 -8.48
N VAL A 109 -1.71 14.36 -9.02
CA VAL A 109 -0.28 13.98 -8.92
C VAL A 109 0.20 14.03 -7.47
N LEU A 110 -0.24 15.01 -6.67
CA LEU A 110 0.02 15.05 -5.23
C LEU A 110 -0.57 13.83 -4.51
N THR A 111 -1.77 13.41 -4.89
CA THR A 111 -2.39 12.21 -4.31
C THR A 111 -1.62 10.95 -4.68
N ASP A 112 -1.24 10.79 -5.95
CA ASP A 112 -0.45 9.63 -6.41
C ASP A 112 0.93 9.59 -5.74
N LEU A 113 1.58 10.75 -5.58
CA LEU A 113 2.82 10.88 -4.81
C LEU A 113 2.62 10.49 -3.33
N GLY A 114 1.53 10.91 -2.71
CA GLY A 114 1.18 10.53 -1.34
C GLY A 114 1.00 9.01 -1.19
N VAL A 115 0.33 8.35 -2.15
CA VAL A 115 0.20 6.89 -2.18
C VAL A 115 1.58 6.22 -2.31
N MET A 116 2.46 6.76 -3.14
CA MET A 116 3.84 6.24 -3.25
C MET A 116 4.65 6.43 -1.97
N TYR A 117 4.51 7.56 -1.27
CA TYR A 117 5.15 7.72 0.03
C TYR A 117 4.65 6.68 1.05
N ARG A 118 3.34 6.42 1.08
CA ARG A 118 2.78 5.37 1.92
C ARG A 118 3.39 3.99 1.58
N HIS A 119 3.40 3.62 0.31
CA HIS A 119 3.94 2.33 -0.15
C HIS A 119 5.43 2.18 0.21
N SER A 120 6.19 3.28 0.12
CA SER A 120 7.61 3.32 0.51
C SER A 120 7.88 3.36 2.02
N GLY A 121 6.85 3.20 2.86
CA GLY A 121 6.97 3.19 4.32
C GLY A 121 7.15 4.58 4.94
N GLN A 122 6.67 5.64 4.29
CA GLN A 122 6.77 7.04 4.74
C GLN A 122 5.37 7.64 4.97
N PRO A 123 4.58 7.14 5.94
CA PRO A 123 3.19 7.53 6.14
C PRO A 123 3.00 9.00 6.52
N ASP A 124 3.92 9.59 7.29
CA ASP A 124 3.84 11.02 7.63
C ASP A 124 3.97 11.91 6.37
N LYS A 125 4.88 11.56 5.45
CA LYS A 125 5.02 12.27 4.17
C LYS A 125 3.80 12.07 3.28
N ALA A 126 3.19 10.88 3.32
CA ALA A 126 1.96 10.62 2.59
C ALA A 126 0.85 11.57 3.04
N VAL A 127 0.61 11.67 4.35
CA VAL A 127 -0.38 12.59 4.94
C VAL A 127 -0.10 14.04 4.56
N GLU A 128 1.15 14.49 4.67
CA GLU A 128 1.53 15.85 4.29
C GLU A 128 1.23 16.14 2.82
N THR A 129 1.54 15.18 1.94
CA THR A 129 1.29 15.32 0.50
C THR A 129 -0.22 15.32 0.19
N PHE A 130 -1.02 14.50 0.88
CA PHE A 130 -2.48 14.55 0.77
C PHE A 130 -3.04 15.89 1.28
N ASN A 131 -2.49 16.46 2.35
CA ASN A 131 -2.89 17.78 2.82
C ASN A 131 -2.59 18.85 1.76
N GLN A 132 -1.44 18.78 1.08
CA GLN A 132 -1.14 19.69 -0.03
C GLN A 132 -2.17 19.55 -1.17
N ALA A 133 -2.57 18.34 -1.53
CA ALA A 133 -3.64 18.12 -2.52
C ALA A 133 -4.97 18.77 -2.07
N LEU A 134 -5.30 18.68 -0.78
CA LEU A 134 -6.51 19.25 -0.19
C LEU A 134 -6.47 20.77 -0.01
N VAL A 135 -5.28 21.37 0.11
CA VAL A 135 -5.10 22.83 0.06
C VAL A 135 -5.38 23.35 -1.35
N VAL A 136 -4.91 22.63 -2.37
CA VAL A 136 -5.12 22.98 -3.78
C VAL A 136 -6.57 22.79 -4.20
N SER A 137 -7.16 21.64 -3.82
CA SER A 137 -8.53 21.28 -4.14
C SER A 137 -9.24 20.78 -2.88
N PRO A 138 -9.88 21.69 -2.14
CA PRO A 138 -10.67 21.32 -0.97
C PRO A 138 -11.74 20.30 -1.36
N GLY A 139 -11.76 19.16 -0.66
CA GLY A 139 -12.71 18.08 -0.94
C GLY A 139 -12.30 17.12 -2.04
N PHE A 140 -11.03 17.12 -2.49
CA PHE A 140 -10.55 16.10 -3.42
C PHE A 140 -10.69 14.70 -2.82
N GLU A 141 -11.66 13.93 -3.34
CA GLU A 141 -12.17 12.71 -2.71
C GLU A 141 -11.08 11.66 -2.49
N GLN A 142 -10.23 11.44 -3.50
CA GLN A 142 -9.15 10.48 -3.46
C GLN A 142 -8.11 10.82 -2.37
N ALA A 143 -7.82 12.11 -2.16
CA ALA A 143 -6.91 12.54 -1.10
C ALA A 143 -7.52 12.34 0.29
N LEU A 144 -8.81 12.65 0.48
CA LEU A 144 -9.51 12.41 1.76
C LEU A 144 -9.57 10.92 2.09
N TYR A 145 -9.93 10.09 1.10
CA TYR A 145 -9.98 8.64 1.26
C TYR A 145 -8.61 8.08 1.67
N ASN A 146 -7.57 8.37 0.90
CA ASN A 146 -6.22 7.85 1.15
C ASN A 146 -5.61 8.40 2.45
N LYS A 147 -5.87 9.68 2.80
CA LYS A 147 -5.48 10.23 4.10
C LYS A 147 -6.11 9.46 5.25
N GLY A 148 -7.41 9.13 5.16
CA GLY A 148 -8.08 8.32 6.16
C GLY A 148 -7.48 6.93 6.29
N ILE A 149 -7.16 6.28 5.16
CA ILE A 149 -6.48 4.98 5.13
C ILE A 149 -5.13 5.04 5.88
N VAL A 150 -4.29 6.04 5.57
CA VAL A 150 -2.98 6.19 6.22
C VAL A 150 -3.11 6.47 7.72
N MET A 151 -4.01 7.38 8.09
CA MET A 151 -4.28 7.70 9.49
C MET A 151 -4.73 6.48 10.28
N TYR A 152 -5.59 5.64 9.70
CA TYR A 152 -6.15 4.47 10.37
C TYR A 152 -5.14 3.33 10.48
N TYR A 153 -4.58 2.89 9.36
CA TYR A 153 -3.80 1.66 9.28
C TYR A 153 -2.32 1.86 9.56
N ASP A 154 -1.75 3.01 9.18
CA ASP A 154 -0.29 3.20 9.23
C ASP A 154 0.13 4.03 10.45
N LEU A 155 -0.69 5.00 10.87
CA LEU A 155 -0.39 5.89 12.01
C LEU A 155 -1.20 5.58 13.28
N GLY A 156 -2.25 4.76 13.20
CA GLY A 156 -3.11 4.41 14.35
C GLY A 156 -3.93 5.59 14.89
N LYS A 157 -4.04 6.69 14.15
CA LYS A 157 -4.76 7.91 14.51
C LYS A 157 -6.23 7.83 14.08
N ILE A 158 -6.97 6.93 14.74
CA ILE A 158 -8.35 6.59 14.36
C ILE A 158 -9.28 7.82 14.31
N GLY A 159 -9.16 8.76 15.25
CA GLY A 159 -9.97 9.98 15.25
C GLY A 159 -9.73 10.87 14.01
N GLU A 160 -8.48 10.99 13.57
CA GLU A 160 -8.13 11.75 12.36
C GLU A 160 -8.59 11.02 11.09
N ALA A 161 -8.53 9.69 11.07
CA ALA A 161 -9.07 8.87 9.98
C ALA A 161 -10.59 9.06 9.82
N LEU A 162 -11.32 8.95 10.94
CA LEU A 162 -12.77 9.17 10.99
C LEU A 162 -13.14 10.58 10.51
N LYS A 163 -12.36 11.59 10.89
CA LYS A 163 -12.58 12.96 10.43
C LYS A 163 -12.46 13.05 8.91
N ALA A 164 -11.38 12.53 8.31
CA ALA A 164 -11.16 12.57 6.87
C ALA A 164 -12.26 11.83 6.08
N TRP A 165 -12.69 10.65 6.55
CA TRP A 165 -13.77 9.91 5.90
C TRP A 165 -15.15 10.54 6.08
N LYS A 166 -15.43 11.17 7.23
CA LYS A 166 -16.66 11.94 7.40
C LYS A 166 -16.69 13.16 6.49
N GLU A 167 -15.56 13.87 6.35
CA GLU A 167 -15.44 14.96 5.37
C GLU A 167 -15.69 14.46 3.94
N LEU A 168 -15.16 13.30 3.57
CA LEU A 168 -15.45 12.66 2.28
C LEU A 168 -16.94 12.35 2.11
N LEU A 169 -17.59 11.77 3.11
CA LEU A 169 -19.03 11.42 3.05
C LEU A 169 -19.95 12.65 2.99
N LEU A 170 -19.51 13.82 3.47
CA LEU A 170 -20.24 15.08 3.27
C LEU A 170 -20.24 15.54 1.81
N ILE A 171 -19.21 15.17 1.05
CA ILE A 171 -19.05 15.52 -0.38
C ILE A 171 -19.71 14.47 -1.25
N ASN A 172 -19.42 13.20 -0.96
CA ASN A 172 -19.93 12.05 -1.67
C ASN A 172 -20.44 10.99 -0.67
N PRO A 173 -21.76 10.98 -0.38
CA PRO A 173 -22.36 10.02 0.55
C PRO A 173 -22.22 8.55 0.13
N ASP A 174 -22.07 8.29 -1.17
CA ASP A 174 -21.94 6.96 -1.75
C ASP A 174 -20.47 6.57 -2.01
N ALA A 175 -19.52 7.31 -1.43
CA ALA A 175 -18.10 7.04 -1.58
C ALA A 175 -17.75 5.60 -1.20
N ARG A 176 -16.92 4.97 -2.03
CA ARG A 176 -16.49 3.56 -1.88
C ARG A 176 -14.99 3.44 -2.04
N GLY A 177 -14.42 2.46 -1.32
CA GLY A 177 -13.05 2.03 -1.53
C GLY A 177 -12.87 1.28 -2.86
N PRO A 178 -11.63 0.98 -3.27
CA PRO A 178 -11.33 0.24 -4.49
C PRO A 178 -11.95 -1.17 -4.56
N ASP A 179 -12.26 -1.76 -3.41
CA ASP A 179 -12.93 -3.06 -3.27
C ASP A 179 -14.47 -2.95 -3.30
N GLY A 180 -15.01 -1.73 -3.46
CA GLY A 180 -16.44 -1.45 -3.44
C GLY A 180 -17.03 -1.26 -2.04
N THR A 181 -16.24 -1.40 -0.97
CA THR A 181 -16.70 -1.20 0.41
C THR A 181 -17.14 0.25 0.62
N PRO A 182 -18.36 0.51 1.11
CA PRO A 182 -18.79 1.87 1.45
C PRO A 182 -17.90 2.50 2.51
N VAL A 183 -17.54 3.77 2.33
CA VAL A 183 -16.79 4.53 3.33
C VAL A 183 -17.61 4.72 4.61
N SER A 184 -18.94 4.76 4.51
CA SER A 184 -19.86 4.74 5.66
C SER A 184 -19.61 3.53 6.57
N ASP A 185 -19.46 2.34 5.99
CA ASP A 185 -19.24 1.10 6.73
C ASP A 185 -17.89 1.13 7.46
N MET A 186 -16.88 1.76 6.84
CA MET A 186 -15.56 1.96 7.46
C MET A 186 -15.66 2.88 8.68
N VAL A 187 -16.44 3.96 8.59
CA VAL A 187 -16.69 4.88 9.69
C VAL A 187 -17.44 4.20 10.84
N ASP A 188 -18.52 3.47 10.53
CA ASP A 188 -19.36 2.81 11.55
C ASP A 188 -18.58 1.73 12.32
N LYS A 189 -17.83 0.88 11.61
CA LYS A 189 -16.98 -0.16 12.23
C LYS A 189 -15.93 0.46 13.14
N SER A 190 -15.32 1.56 12.71
CA SER A 190 -14.26 2.26 13.45
C SER A 190 -14.79 2.95 14.71
N ALA A 191 -15.99 3.54 14.64
CA ALA A 191 -16.66 4.16 15.79
C ALA A 191 -17.06 3.13 16.85
N ALA A 192 -17.65 2.00 16.43
CA ALA A 192 -18.04 0.91 17.33
C ALA A 192 -16.85 0.27 18.07
N PHE A 193 -15.65 0.33 17.50
CA PHE A 193 -14.43 -0.14 18.15
C PHE A 193 -13.91 0.83 19.23
N GLN A 194 -14.11 2.15 19.04
CA GLN A 194 -13.72 3.18 20.01
C GLN A 194 -14.57 3.15 21.27
N GLU A 195 -15.88 2.87 21.16
CA GLU A 195 -16.81 2.83 22.31
C GLU A 195 -16.61 1.64 23.25
N LYS A 196 -15.83 0.63 22.83
CA LYS A 196 -15.58 -0.59 23.60
C LYS A 196 -14.27 -0.57 24.40
N LYS A 197 -13.52 0.52 24.36
CA LYS A 197 -12.28 0.73 25.15
C LYS A 197 -12.52 1.74 26.26
#